data_AF-A0A3M1X2F0-F1
#
_entry.id   AF-A0A3M1X2F0-F1
#
_cell.length_a   1.000
_cell.length_b   1.000
_cell.length_c   1.000
_cell.angle_alpha   90.00
_cell.angle_beta   90.00
_cell.angle_gamma   90.00
#
_symmetry.space_group_name_H-M   'P 1'
#
loop_
_entity.id
_entity.type
_entity.pdbx_description
1 polymer ?
#
loop_
_entity_poly.entity_id
_entity_poly.type
_entity_poly.pdbx_seq_one_letter_code
_entity_poly.pdbx_strand_id
1 'polypeptide(L)' 'VGGRWGQAVVLRVAARQMWQDGMAFFQSANGVWLTDHVPPAYLTEGDGTE' A
#
# COMPACT_ATOMS: atom_id res chain seq x y z
N VAL A 1 -4.65 -4.54 -9.40
CA VAL A 1 -4.10 -3.22 -9.82
C VAL A 1 -2.74 -3.46 -10.48
N GLY A 2 -2.20 -2.54 -11.30
CA GLY A 2 -0.83 -2.63 -11.82
C GLY A 2 -0.65 -3.07 -13.28
N GLY A 3 -1.60 -3.80 -13.88
CA GLY A 3 -1.43 -4.36 -15.24
C GLY A 3 -1.73 -3.43 -16.43
N ARG A 4 -1.92 -2.12 -16.22
CA ARG A 4 -2.34 -1.19 -17.29
C ARG A 4 -1.18 -0.61 -18.11
N TRP A 5 0.05 -0.68 -17.62
CA TRP A 5 1.23 -0.04 -18.23
C TRP A 5 2.50 -0.90 -18.14
N GLY A 6 2.40 -2.19 -18.47
CA GLY A 6 3.54 -3.13 -18.43
C GLY A 6 3.60 -3.95 -17.14
N GLN A 7 4.79 -4.46 -16.79
CA GLN A 7 4.97 -5.34 -15.63
C GLN A 7 4.71 -4.59 -14.33
N ALA A 8 3.75 -5.07 -13.54
CA ALA A 8 3.43 -4.49 -12.25
C ALA A 8 4.55 -4.80 -11.24
N VAL A 9 4.94 -3.79 -10.45
CA VAL A 9 5.75 -3.98 -9.25
C VAL A 9 4.82 -3.97 -8.05
N VAL A 10 4.95 -4.97 -7.19
CA VAL A 10 4.20 -5.06 -5.93
C VAL A 10 5.07 -4.53 -4.81
N LEU A 11 4.56 -3.54 -4.08
CA LEU A 11 5.23 -2.97 -2.91
C LEU A 11 4.50 -3.39 -1.64
N ARG A 12 5.26 -3.66 -0.58
CA ARG A 12 4.75 -3.85 0.77
C ARG A 12 4.67 -2.50 1.48
N VAL A 13 3.57 -2.27 2.18
CA VAL A 13 3.34 -1.05 2.97
C VAL A 13 3.36 -1.41 4.45
N ALA A 14 4.16 -0.70 5.25
CA ALA A 14 4.16 -0.82 6.71
C ALA A 14 2.93 -0.13 7.35
N ALA A 15 1.73 -0.55 6.93
CA ALA A 15 0.46 0.10 7.29
C ALA A 15 0.19 0.16 8.80
N ARG A 16 0.65 -0.85 9.55
CA ARG A 16 0.57 -0.85 11.02
C ARG A 16 1.36 0.30 11.64
N GLN A 17 2.57 0.54 11.15
CA GLN A 17 3.41 1.62 11.63
C GLN A 17 2.80 2.97 11.25
N MET A 18 2.35 3.13 10.00
CA MET A 18 1.65 4.35 9.56
C MET A 18 0.42 4.67 10.41
N TRP A 19 -0.37 3.67 10.78
CA TRP A 19 -1.52 3.85 11.68
C TRP A 19 -1.09 4.30 13.08
N GLN A 20 -0.04 3.70 13.63
CA GLN A 20 0.53 4.10 14.92
C GLN A 20 1.08 5.53 14.89
N ASP A 21 1.61 5.97 13.76
CA ASP A 21 2.09 7.33 13.53
C ASP A 21 0.97 8.33 13.22
N GLY A 22 -0.30 7.90 13.32
CA GLY A 22 -1.49 8.76 13.24
C GLY A 22 -2.05 8.95 11.83
N MET A 23 -1.60 8.18 10.84
CA MET A 23 -2.09 8.29 9.47
C MET A 23 -3.44 7.59 9.31
N ALA A 24 -4.39 8.27 8.67
CA ALA A 24 -5.74 7.74 8.49
C ALA A 24 -5.79 6.65 7.40
N PHE A 25 -6.54 5.59 7.69
CA PHE A 25 -6.86 4.53 6.75
C PHE A 25 -8.37 4.39 6.64
N PHE A 26 -8.84 4.17 5.42
CA PHE A 26 -10.25 4.00 5.10
C PHE A 26 -10.42 2.72 4.29
N GLN A 27 -11.50 1.98 4.53
CA GLN A 27 -11.83 0.79 3.74
C GLN A 27 -13.03 1.12 2.85
N SER A 28 -12.87 0.95 1.53
CA SER A 28 -13.98 1.08 0.59
C SER A 28 -14.86 -0.16 0.59
N ALA A 29 -16.06 -0.04 0.02
CA ALA A 29 -17.05 -1.12 -0.03
C ALA A 29 -16.56 -2.38 -0.76
N ASN A 30 -15.55 -2.27 -1.63
CA ASN A 30 -14.93 -3.39 -2.35
C ASN A 30 -13.72 -3.98 -1.61
N GLY A 31 -13.50 -3.63 -0.34
CA GLY A 31 -12.42 -4.15 0.49
C GLY A 31 -11.03 -3.58 0.18
N VAL A 32 -10.92 -2.57 -0.70
CA VAL A 32 -9.67 -1.85 -0.94
C VAL A 32 -9.42 -0.85 0.19
N TRP A 33 -8.15 -0.76 0.60
CA TRP A 33 -7.72 0.24 1.58
C TRP A 33 -7.25 1.51 0.89
N LEU A 34 -7.63 2.64 1.48
CA LEU A 34 -7.33 3.99 1.02
C LEU A 34 -6.63 4.75 2.15
N THR A 35 -5.65 5.57 1.77
CA THR A 35 -5.01 6.56 2.63
C THR A 35 -4.64 7.74 1.73
N ASP A 36 -4.42 8.92 2.32
CA ASP A 36 -4.13 10.14 1.56
C ASP A 36 -2.79 10.02 0.81
N HIS A 37 -1.74 9.59 1.53
CA HIS A 37 -0.41 9.41 0.96
C HIS A 37 0.36 8.34 1.76
N VAL A 38 1.23 7.58 1.06
CA VAL A 38 2.15 6.62 1.69
C VAL A 38 3.58 7.17 1.61
N PRO A 39 4.17 7.64 2.72
CA PRO A 39 5.57 8.08 2.71
C PRO A 39 6.53 6.97 2.29
N PRO A 40 7.60 7.25 1.51
CA PRO A 40 8.55 6.24 1.03
C PRO A 40 9.20 5.42 2.15
N ALA A 41 9.34 5.99 3.35
CA ALA A 41 9.88 5.31 4.53
C ALA A 41 9.06 4.08 4.96
N TYR A 42 7.79 4.00 4.55
CA TYR A 42 6.90 2.87 4.85
C TYR A 42 6.72 1.92 3.67
N LEU A 43 7.44 2.13 2.55
CA LEU A 43 7.43 1.27 1.38
C LEU A 43 8.64 0.35 1.39
N THR A 44 8.40 -0.93 1.14
CA THR A 44 9.45 -1.90 0.82
C THR A 44 9.08 -2.66 -0.44
N GLU A 45 10.09 -3.21 -1.13
CA GLU A 45 9.85 -4.12 -2.24
C GLU A 45 9.08 -5.33 -1.70
N GLY A 46 7.93 -5.63 -2.30
CA GLY A 46 7.26 -6.88 -2.03
C GLY A 46 8.01 -7.96 -2.80
N ASP A 47 8.47 -9.00 -2.12
CA ASP A 47 8.83 -10.24 -2.81
C ASP A 47 7.65 -10.61 -3.70
N GLY A 48 7.83 -10.51 -5.03
CA GLY A 48 6.81 -10.80 -6.04
C GLY A 48 6.48 -12.29 -6.15
N THR A 49 6.76 -13.05 -5.09
CA THR A 49 6.37 -14.45 -4.93
C THR A 49 5.07 -14.50 -4.16
N GLU A 50 4.02 -14.83 -4.92
CA GLU A 50 2.72 -15.39 -4.53
C GLU A 50 1.55 -14.40 -4.35
#